data_AF-A0A110AZI7-F1
#
_entry.id   AF-A0A110AZI7-F1
#
_cell.length_a   1.000
_cell.length_b   1.000
_cell.length_c   1.000
_cell.angle_alpha   90.00
_cell.angle_beta   90.00
_cell.angle_gamma   90.00
#
_symmetry.space_group_name_H-M   'P 1'
#
loop_
_entity.id
_entity.type
_entity.pdbx_description
1 polymer ?
#
loop_
_entity_poly.entity_id
_entity_poly.type
_entity_poly.pdbx_seq_one_letter_code
_entity_poly.pdbx_strand_id
1 'polypeptide(L)'
;MKLKKITTSILVWLPALLLVFSAIAKFAGAAVIVNNLTKAGIIPYFPLPLLGVLELTCVVLYLIPATWRIGFFLLCGYLGGAGAIEISQHLMPTAFILLTLVWLGTFLKDSSIFKRRALISSIGVNNGNS
;
A
#
# COMPACT_ATOMS: atom_id res chain seq x y z
N MET A 1 14.17 -19.22 -12.09
CA MET A 1 12.86 -19.21 -11.38
C MET A 1 12.87 -18.55 -9.99
N LYS A 2 13.99 -18.52 -9.24
CA LYS A 2 14.03 -17.91 -7.88
C LYS A 2 14.15 -16.36 -7.87
N LEU A 3 14.78 -15.76 -8.87
CA LEU A 3 14.99 -14.31 -8.95
C LEU A 3 13.67 -13.50 -9.01
N LYS A 4 12.69 -13.95 -9.81
CA LYS A 4 11.40 -13.25 -9.98
C LYS A 4 10.56 -13.19 -8.70
N LYS A 5 10.76 -14.14 -7.78
CA LYS A 5 10.06 -14.23 -6.48
C LYS A 5 10.67 -13.30 -5.43
N ILE A 6 11.96 -12.99 -5.54
CA ILE A 6 12.69 -12.12 -4.61
C ILE A 6 12.47 -10.66 -5.01
N THR A 7 12.53 -10.33 -6.31
CA THR A 7 12.30 -8.96 -6.80
C THR A 7 10.90 -8.43 -6.46
N THR A 8 9.88 -9.29 -6.53
CA THR A 8 8.50 -8.94 -6.13
C THR A 8 8.33 -8.83 -4.62
N SER A 9 9.14 -9.54 -3.83
CA SER A 9 9.10 -9.43 -2.36
C SER A 9 9.76 -8.14 -1.87
N ILE A 10 10.91 -7.78 -2.45
CA ILE A 10 11.65 -6.55 -2.10
C ILE A 10 10.80 -5.29 -2.40
N LEU A 11 10.10 -5.26 -3.53
CA LEU A 11 9.31 -4.09 -3.93
C LEU A 11 8.02 -3.92 -3.11
N VAL A 12 7.56 -4.95 -2.40
CA VAL A 12 6.45 -4.90 -1.45
C VAL A 12 6.93 -4.57 -0.05
N TRP A 13 8.09 -5.12 0.34
CA TRP A 13 8.71 -4.85 1.62
C TRP A 13 9.21 -3.41 1.75
N LEU A 14 9.75 -2.81 0.69
CA LEU A 14 10.27 -1.45 0.70
C LEU A 14 9.22 -0.37 1.09
N PRO A 15 8.05 -0.30 0.45
CA PRO A 15 7.01 0.65 0.86
C PRO A 15 6.40 0.30 2.22
N ALA A 16 6.26 -0.98 2.56
CA ALA A 16 5.80 -1.37 3.89
C ALA A 16 6.76 -0.89 4.98
N LEU A 17 8.07 -1.04 4.78
CA LEU A 17 9.10 -0.60 5.73
C LEU A 17 9.12 0.92 5.88
N LEU A 18 8.98 1.67 4.77
CA LEU A 18 8.83 3.13 4.79
C LEU A 18 7.61 3.58 5.61
N LEU A 19 6.49 2.89 5.46
CA LEU A 19 5.27 3.18 6.23
C LEU A 19 5.40 2.81 7.71
N VAL A 20 6.12 1.74 8.05
CA VAL A 20 6.43 1.43 9.46
C VAL A 20 7.31 2.52 10.08
N PHE A 21 8.34 2.99 9.36
CA PHE A 21 9.16 4.11 9.82
C PHE A 21 8.34 5.40 9.99
N SER A 22 7.42 5.68 9.05
CA SER A 22 6.45 6.77 9.15
C SER A 22 5.58 6.65 10.41
N ALA A 23 5.03 5.46 10.69
CA ALA A 23 4.23 5.22 11.88
C ALA A 23 5.03 5.44 13.17
N ILE A 24 6.27 4.95 13.23
CA ILE A 24 7.17 5.17 14.37
C ILE A 24 7.45 6.68 14.57
N ALA A 25 7.67 7.43 13.49
CA ALA A 25 7.85 8.89 13.57
C ALA A 25 6.59 9.61 14.10
N LYS A 26 5.39 9.12 13.79
CA LYS A 26 4.12 9.61 14.36
C LYS A 26 4.01 9.30 15.86
N PHE A 27 4.43 8.11 16.29
CA PHE A 27 4.50 7.75 17.72
C PHE A 27 5.55 8.55 18.48
N ALA A 28 6.68 8.85 17.86
CA ALA A 28 7.74 9.69 18.43
C ALA A 28 7.34 11.17 18.56
N GLY A 29 6.15 11.57 18.07
CA GLY A 29 5.67 12.93 18.15
C GLY A 29 6.54 13.91 17.36
N ALA A 30 7.02 13.49 16.17
CA ALA A 30 7.87 14.35 15.34
C ALA A 30 7.23 15.73 15.15
N ALA A 31 7.94 16.79 15.56
CA ALA A 31 7.41 18.15 15.63
C ALA A 31 6.82 18.64 14.29
N VAL A 32 7.37 18.16 13.17
CA VAL A 32 6.84 18.43 11.82
C VAL A 32 5.42 17.87 11.67
N ILE A 33 5.18 16.63 12.06
CA ILE A 33 3.89 15.95 11.98
C ILE A 33 2.90 16.61 12.94
N VAL A 34 3.33 16.89 14.17
CA VAL A 34 2.51 17.56 15.18
C VAL A 34 2.08 18.93 14.66
N ASN A 35 3.00 19.76 14.17
CA ASN A 35 2.67 21.08 13.64
C ASN A 35 1.73 21.02 12.43
N ASN A 36 1.92 20.06 11.53
CA ASN A 36 1.04 19.89 10.36
C ASN A 36 -0.38 19.48 10.77
N LEU A 37 -0.51 18.55 11.72
CA LEU A 37 -1.82 18.10 12.22
C LEU A 37 -2.49 19.14 13.13
N THR A 38 -1.72 19.95 13.87
CA THR A 38 -2.23 21.10 14.63
C THR A 38 -2.80 22.14 13.68
N LYS A 39 -2.06 22.50 12.63
CA LYS A 39 -2.53 23.47 11.62
C LYS A 39 -3.74 22.95 10.85
N ALA A 40 -3.83 21.64 10.66
CA ALA A 40 -5.01 21.00 10.09
C ALA A 40 -6.21 20.92 11.06
N GLY A 41 -6.05 21.31 12.33
CA GLY A 41 -7.11 21.28 13.34
C GLY A 41 -7.47 19.88 13.84
N ILE A 42 -6.62 18.89 13.61
CA ILE A 42 -6.91 17.46 13.86
C ILE A 42 -6.52 17.05 15.28
N ILE A 43 -5.41 17.58 15.81
CA ILE A 43 -4.89 17.22 17.14
C ILE A 43 -5.87 17.43 18.31
N PRO A 44 -6.71 18.49 18.34
CA PRO A 44 -7.67 18.67 19.43
C PRO A 44 -8.70 17.53 19.53
N TYR A 45 -8.97 16.83 18.43
CA TYR A 45 -10.02 15.81 18.33
C TYR A 45 -9.48 14.39 18.16
N PHE A 46 -8.30 14.24 17.55
CA PHE A 46 -7.67 12.96 17.25
C PHE A 46 -6.23 12.92 17.78
N PRO A 47 -5.95 12.10 18.81
CA PRO A 47 -4.61 11.99 19.36
C PRO A 47 -3.66 11.34 18.35
N LEU A 48 -2.47 11.93 18.17
CA LEU A 48 -1.41 11.41 17.27
C LEU A 48 -1.13 9.90 17.41
N PRO A 49 -1.04 9.33 18.62
CA PRO A 49 -0.83 7.89 18.80
C PRO A 49 -1.89 7.04 18.10
N LEU A 50 -3.14 7.48 18.09
CA LEU A 50 -4.24 6.74 17.45
C LEU A 50 -4.06 6.69 15.92
N LEU A 51 -3.56 7.79 15.33
CA LEU A 51 -3.19 7.85 13.91
C LEU A 51 -2.04 6.89 13.57
N GLY A 52 -1.07 6.74 14.48
CA GLY A 52 0.01 5.78 14.36
C GLY A 52 -0.47 4.33 14.49
N VAL A 53 -1.35 4.04 15.45
CA VAL A 53 -1.99 2.71 15.58
C VAL A 53 -2.77 2.35 14.32
N LEU A 54 -3.52 3.31 13.76
CA LEU A 54 -4.29 3.12 12.52
C LEU A 54 -3.36 2.79 11.34
N GLU A 55 -2.31 3.57 11.12
CA GLU A 55 -1.31 3.31 10.08
C GLU A 55 -0.70 1.92 10.23
N LEU A 56 -0.29 1.57 11.44
CA LEU A 56 0.35 0.29 11.74
C LEU A 56 -0.62 -0.88 11.52
N THR A 57 -1.89 -0.72 11.90
CA THR A 57 -2.95 -1.70 11.64
C THR A 57 -3.11 -1.95 10.14
N CYS A 58 -3.18 -0.88 9.33
CA CYS A 58 -3.28 -1.00 7.88
C CYS A 58 -2.05 -1.70 7.27
N VAL A 59 -0.83 -1.37 7.74
CA VAL A 59 0.40 -2.01 7.28
C VAL A 59 0.46 -3.49 7.65
N VAL A 60 0.08 -3.86 8.88
CA VAL A 60 0.03 -5.26 9.34
C VAL A 60 -0.96 -6.06 8.49
N LEU A 61 -2.15 -5.52 8.24
CA LEU A 61 -3.17 -6.14 7.37
C LEU A 61 -2.69 -6.29 5.92
N TYR A 62 -1.87 -5.36 5.42
CA TYR A 62 -1.26 -5.43 4.09
C TYR A 62 -0.15 -6.49 4.01
N LEU A 63 0.61 -6.68 5.08
CA LEU A 63 1.67 -7.68 5.17
C LEU A 63 1.12 -9.12 5.18
N ILE A 64 -0.04 -9.34 5.78
CA ILE A 64 -0.67 -10.65 5.88
C ILE A 64 -1.17 -11.11 4.50
N PRO A 65 -0.66 -12.22 3.93
CA PRO A 65 -0.98 -12.65 2.58
C PRO A 65 -2.44 -13.13 2.42
N ALA A 66 -3.15 -13.41 3.51
CA ALA A 66 -4.58 -13.74 3.47
C ALA A 66 -5.48 -12.49 3.37
N THR A 67 -5.02 -11.33 3.88
CA THR A 67 -5.82 -10.09 4.00
C THR A 67 -5.26 -8.92 3.21
N TRP A 68 -4.23 -9.14 2.39
CA TRP A 68 -3.51 -8.07 1.69
C TRP A 68 -4.42 -7.13 0.87
N ARG A 69 -5.52 -7.65 0.32
CA ARG A 69 -6.51 -6.85 -0.42
C ARG A 69 -7.19 -5.82 0.47
N ILE A 70 -7.63 -6.24 1.65
CA ILE A 70 -8.31 -5.38 2.63
C ILE A 70 -7.31 -4.37 3.19
N GLY A 71 -6.11 -4.83 3.57
CA GLY A 71 -5.04 -3.96 4.02
C GLY A 71 -4.67 -2.89 2.99
N PHE A 72 -4.60 -3.26 1.72
CA PHE A 72 -4.35 -2.33 0.61
C PHE A 72 -5.44 -1.26 0.49
N PHE A 73 -6.72 -1.63 0.52
CA PHE A 73 -7.83 -0.65 0.50
C PHE A 73 -7.78 0.31 1.70
N LEU A 74 -7.49 -0.21 2.90
CA LEU A 74 -7.34 0.60 4.11
C LEU A 74 -6.14 1.57 4.00
N LEU A 75 -5.02 1.10 3.47
CA LEU A 75 -3.82 1.91 3.24
C LEU A 75 -4.09 3.03 2.21
N CYS A 76 -4.84 2.73 1.14
CA CYS A 76 -5.27 3.71 0.16
C CYS A 76 -6.14 4.81 0.78
N GLY A 77 -7.10 4.44 1.63
CA GLY A 77 -7.94 5.40 2.35
C GLY A 77 -7.11 6.26 3.33
N TYR A 78 -6.21 5.64 4.09
CA TYR A 78 -5.34 6.33 5.05
C TYR A 78 -4.40 7.33 4.34
N LEU A 79 -3.68 6.87 3.32
CA LEU A 79 -2.73 7.71 2.58
C LEU A 79 -3.43 8.78 1.74
N GLY A 80 -4.62 8.50 1.20
CA GLY A 80 -5.44 9.52 0.54
C GLY A 80 -5.86 10.65 1.48
N GLY A 81 -6.28 10.31 2.70
CA GLY A 81 -6.60 11.29 3.74
C GLY A 81 -5.38 12.10 4.18
N ALA A 82 -4.24 11.43 4.41
CA ALA A 82 -2.98 12.10 4.72
C ALA A 82 -2.53 13.05 3.60
N GLY A 83 -2.64 12.64 2.34
CA GLY A 83 -2.32 13.46 1.18
C GLY A 83 -3.23 14.67 1.04
N ALA A 84 -4.52 14.55 1.35
CA ALA A 84 -5.44 15.69 1.35
C ALA A 84 -5.03 16.77 2.38
N ILE A 85 -4.55 16.35 3.55
CA ILE A 85 -4.03 17.26 4.58
C ILE A 85 -2.74 17.94 4.10
N GLU A 86 -1.81 17.18 3.53
CA GLU A 86 -0.54 17.72 3.00
C GLU A 86 -0.80 18.79 1.93
N ILE A 87 -1.69 18.52 0.97
CA ILE A 87 -2.09 19.48 -0.07
C ILE A 87 -2.76 20.71 0.55
N SER A 88 -3.67 20.52 1.50
CA SER A 88 -4.38 21.62 2.17
C SER A 88 -3.44 22.55 2.94
N GLN A 89 -2.28 22.04 3.34
CA GLN A 89 -1.25 22.78 4.08
C GLN A 89 -0.10 23.24 3.18
N HIS A 90 -0.22 23.11 1.85
CA HIS A 90 0.82 23.41 0.86
C HIS A 90 2.15 22.67 1.10
N LEU A 91 2.11 21.51 1.75
CA LEU A 91 3.26 20.62 1.87
C LEU A 91 3.41 19.75 0.64
N MET A 92 4.62 19.20 0.50
CA MET A 92 4.90 18.21 -0.53
C MET A 92 4.04 16.95 -0.27
N PRO A 93 3.31 16.44 -1.28
CA PRO A 93 2.33 15.34 -1.15
C PRO A 93 3.03 13.97 -1.01
N THR A 94 3.81 13.82 0.06
CA THR A 94 4.61 12.63 0.36
C THR A 94 3.72 11.39 0.54
N ALA A 95 2.52 11.54 1.09
CA ALA A 95 1.55 10.47 1.24
C ALA A 95 1.09 9.90 -0.12
N PHE A 96 0.91 10.74 -1.14
CA PHE A 96 0.56 10.28 -2.49
C PHE A 96 1.72 9.56 -3.19
N ILE A 97 2.97 9.97 -2.92
CA ILE A 97 4.17 9.28 -3.41
C ILE A 97 4.23 7.87 -2.81
N LEU A 98 4.04 7.75 -1.50
CA LEU A 98 3.97 6.45 -0.80
C LEU A 98 2.80 5.60 -1.31
N LEU A 99 1.64 6.22 -1.53
CA LEU A 99 0.47 5.54 -2.09
C LEU A 99 0.77 4.94 -3.46
N THR A 100 1.44 5.71 -4.32
CA THR A 100 1.85 5.28 -5.66
C THR A 100 2.86 4.12 -5.59
N LEU A 101 3.80 4.18 -4.64
CA LEU A 101 4.76 3.10 -4.39
C LEU A 101 4.09 1.81 -3.93
N VAL A 102 3.13 1.89 -3.00
CA VAL A 102 2.34 0.74 -2.53
C VAL A 102 1.53 0.16 -3.69
N TRP A 103 0.91 1.03 -4.50
CA TRP A 103 0.12 0.64 -5.66
C TRP A 103 0.97 -0.12 -6.70
N LEU A 104 2.14 0.43 -7.06
CA LEU A 104 3.13 -0.22 -7.93
C LEU A 104 3.61 -1.56 -7.36
N GLY A 105 4.00 -1.60 -6.08
CA GLY A 105 4.44 -2.84 -5.42
C GLY A 105 3.36 -3.93 -5.45
N THR A 106 2.10 -3.54 -5.27
CA THR A 106 0.94 -4.45 -5.34
C THR A 106 0.67 -4.90 -6.77
N PHE A 107 0.70 -4.00 -7.74
CA PHE A 107 0.47 -4.29 -9.15
C PHE A 107 1.50 -5.29 -9.71
N LEU A 108 2.78 -5.16 -9.32
CA LEU A 108 3.82 -6.11 -9.72
C LEU A 108 3.74 -7.45 -8.97
N LYS A 109 3.23 -7.48 -7.73
CA LYS A 109 3.02 -8.71 -6.94
C LYS A 109 2.04 -9.65 -7.64
N ASP A 110 1.06 -9.12 -8.35
CA ASP A 110 0.00 -9.90 -9.01
C ASP A 110 0.06 -9.84 -10.55
N SER A 111 1.24 -10.11 -11.12
CA SER A 111 1.38 -10.43 -12.55
C SER A 111 0.66 -11.74 -12.96
N SER A 112 0.03 -12.43 -12.01
CA SER A 112 -0.70 -13.68 -12.22
C SER A 112 -2.10 -13.47 -12.81
N ILE A 113 -2.66 -12.26 -12.70
CA ILE A 113 -3.97 -11.89 -13.28
C ILE A 113 -3.92 -11.94 -14.83
N PHE A 114 -2.74 -11.74 -15.43
CA PHE A 114 -2.58 -11.69 -16.89
C PHE A 114 -2.20 -13.03 -17.54
N LYS A 115 -1.99 -14.10 -16.77
CA LYS A 115 -1.96 -15.45 -17.36
C LYS A 115 -3.39 -15.91 -17.63
N ARG A 116 -4.00 -15.31 -18.66
CA ARG A 116 -5.17 -15.86 -19.35
C ARG A 116 -4.74 -17.24 -19.83
N ARG A 117 -5.15 -18.28 -19.09
CA ARG A 117 -4.90 -19.67 -19.42
C ARG A 117 -5.46 -19.88 -20.83
N ALA A 118 -4.57 -20.12 -21.79
CA ALA A 118 -4.94 -20.49 -23.15
C ALA A 118 -5.62 -21.87 -23.11
N LEU A 119 -6.91 -21.90 -22.77
CA LEU A 119 -7.77 -23.09 -22.85
C LEU A 119 -8.48 -23.15 -24.22
N ILE A 120 -7.74 -22.94 -25.31
CA ILE A 120 -8.26 -23.10 -26.68
C ILE A 120 -7.24 -23.88 -27.53
N SER A 121 -6.61 -24.90 -26.95
CA SER A 121 -5.73 -25.83 -27.69
C SER A 121 -6.26 -27.26 -27.73
N SER A 122 -7.33 -27.60 -26.99
CA SER A 122 -7.80 -28.99 -26.87
C SER A 122 -9.16 -29.28 -27.53
N ILE A 123 -9.78 -28.32 -28.22
CA ILE A 123 -11.09 -28.50 -28.88
C ILE A 123 -10.95 -28.65 -30.42
N GLY A 124 -9.78 -28.36 -31.00
CA GLY A 124 -9.59 -28.32 -32.46
C GLY A 124 -8.90 -29.52 -33.12
N VAL A 125 -8.45 -30.52 -32.38
CA VAL A 125 -7.73 -31.69 -32.95
C VAL A 125 -8.48 -32.98 -32.59
N ASN A 126 -9.65 -33.17 -33.17
CA ASN A 126 -10.16 -34.50 -33.48
C ASN A 126 -11.32 -34.38 -34.48
N ASN A 127 -11.03 -34.51 -35.77
CA ASN A 127 -12.00 -34.95 -36.77
C ASN A 127 -11.26 -35.73 -37.86
N GLY A 128 -11.05 -37.02 -37.55
CA GLY A 128 -11.45 -38.12 -38.43
C GLY A 128 -10.89 -38.14 -39.84
N ASN A 129 -9.66 -38.63 -39.97
CA ASN A 129 -9.22 -39.39 -41.13
C ASN A 129 -9.48 -40.88 -40.89
N SER A 130 -10.54 -41.39 -41.50
CA SER A 130 -10.73 -42.82 -41.83
C SER A 130 -11.60 -42.90 -43.06
#